data_AF-A0A7V3SMA6-F1
#
_entry.id   AF-A0A7V3SMA6-F1
#
_cell.length_a   1.000
_cell.length_b   1.000
_cell.length_c   1.000
_cell.angle_alpha   90.00
_cell.angle_beta   90.00
_cell.angle_gamma   90.00
#
_symmetry.space_group_name_H-M   'P 1'
#
loop_
_entity.id
_entity.type
_entity.pdbx_description
1 polymer ?
#
loop_
_entity_poly.entity_id
_entity_poly.type
_entity_poly.pdbx_seq_one_letter_code
_entity_poly.pdbx_strand_id
1 'polypeptide(L)'
;MTTPVRLTPIDITNKRFRRALRGYRTSEVDEFLAEVGADYEAVVLENARLREQVAQMQQELDRYRAMEDAMKEALVLAQRTADELRATAHKEAEILRAQAEMQIRQQFEQQRKAIADLQVARQRFAIELRSALNGMLEFVERYLSIPPADVDTEPASPEEKTQQPEPEQSHVEQSA
;
A
#
# COMPACT_ATOMS: atom_id res chain seq x y z
N MET A 1 -29.59 -60.46 6.55
CA MET A 1 -28.72 -61.50 7.13
C MET A 1 -29.00 -61.56 8.62
N THR A 2 -29.21 -62.75 9.19
CA THR A 2 -29.43 -62.89 10.63
C THR A 2 -28.08 -62.92 11.32
N THR A 3 -27.68 -61.83 11.99
CA THR A 3 -26.45 -61.80 12.79
C THR A 3 -26.60 -62.85 13.90
N PRO A 4 -25.72 -63.87 13.99
CA PRO A 4 -25.83 -64.85 15.06
C PRO A 4 -25.60 -64.14 16.39
N VAL A 5 -26.53 -64.35 17.34
CA VAL A 5 -26.39 -63.81 18.70
C VAL A 5 -25.12 -64.39 19.29
N ARG A 6 -24.10 -63.55 19.48
CA ARG A 6 -22.86 -63.97 20.15
C ARG A 6 -23.20 -64.23 21.61
N LEU A 7 -22.79 -65.40 22.10
CA LEU A 7 -22.86 -65.73 23.52
C LEU A 7 -22.09 -64.66 24.31
N THR A 8 -22.68 -64.15 25.38
CA THR A 8 -21.95 -63.40 26.40
C THR A 8 -21.12 -64.37 27.27
N PRO A 9 -20.13 -63.89 28.04
CA PRO A 9 -19.48 -64.71 29.08
C PRO A 9 -20.50 -65.42 29.98
N ILE A 10 -21.54 -64.71 30.41
CA ILE A 10 -22.65 -65.21 31.22
C ILE A 10 -23.42 -66.35 30.51
N ASP A 11 -23.62 -66.30 29.20
CA ASP A 11 -24.28 -67.38 28.43
C ASP A 11 -23.41 -68.64 28.30
N ILE A 12 -22.08 -68.49 28.40
CA ILE A 12 -21.12 -69.59 28.41
C ILE A 12 -21.15 -70.26 29.79
N THR A 13 -20.95 -69.50 30.87
CA THR A 13 -20.88 -70.06 32.25
C THR A 13 -22.22 -70.68 32.69
N ASN A 14 -23.36 -70.14 32.26
CA ASN A 14 -24.68 -70.69 32.60
C ASN A 14 -25.16 -71.82 31.67
N LYS A 15 -24.31 -72.30 30.74
CA LYS A 15 -24.74 -73.25 29.70
C LYS A 15 -25.05 -74.63 30.26
N ARG A 16 -26.35 -74.97 30.36
CA ARG A 16 -26.79 -76.32 30.77
C ARG A 16 -26.86 -77.30 29.60
N PHE A 17 -26.23 -78.47 29.79
CA PHE A 17 -26.19 -79.57 28.82
C PHE A 17 -27.10 -80.73 29.23
N ARG A 18 -27.57 -81.52 28.25
CA ARG A 18 -28.37 -82.73 28.52
C ARG A 18 -27.45 -83.89 28.93
N ARG A 19 -27.86 -84.67 29.92
CA ARG A 19 -27.11 -85.85 30.41
C ARG A 19 -27.37 -87.06 29.50
N ALA A 20 -26.36 -87.89 29.29
CA ALA A 20 -26.43 -89.12 28.48
C ALA A 20 -25.63 -90.25 29.13
N LEU A 21 -25.92 -91.51 28.78
CA LEU A 21 -25.33 -92.71 29.41
C LEU A 21 -23.82 -92.86 29.18
N ARG A 22 -23.28 -92.22 28.14
CA ARG A 22 -21.84 -92.04 27.90
C ARG A 22 -21.63 -90.58 27.46
N GLY A 23 -21.00 -89.77 28.32
CA GLY A 23 -20.74 -88.36 28.08
C GLY A 23 -19.70 -87.82 29.06
N TYR A 24 -19.27 -86.57 28.85
CA TYR A 24 -18.28 -85.90 29.69
C TYR A 24 -18.75 -85.72 31.14
N ARG A 25 -17.81 -85.64 32.08
CA ARG A 25 -18.10 -85.40 33.49
C ARG A 25 -18.52 -83.95 33.70
N THR A 26 -19.63 -83.77 34.41
CA THR A 26 -20.26 -82.45 34.55
C THR A 26 -19.37 -81.43 35.26
N SER A 27 -18.59 -81.83 36.27
CA SER A 27 -17.65 -80.94 36.97
C SER A 27 -16.54 -80.43 36.06
N GLU A 28 -15.89 -81.32 35.31
CA GLU A 28 -14.81 -80.98 34.37
C GLU A 28 -15.31 -80.06 33.24
N VAL A 29 -16.57 -80.21 32.82
CA VAL A 29 -17.23 -79.31 31.86
C VAL A 29 -17.60 -77.97 32.51
N ASP A 30 -18.16 -77.96 33.71
CA ASP A 30 -18.55 -76.72 34.41
C ASP A 30 -17.32 -75.86 34.77
N GLU A 31 -16.17 -76.48 35.13
CA GLU A 31 -14.88 -75.78 35.33
C GLU A 31 -14.36 -75.17 34.02
N PHE A 32 -14.34 -75.94 32.92
CA PHE A 32 -13.91 -75.44 31.61
C PHE A 32 -14.82 -74.31 31.07
N LEU A 33 -16.12 -74.33 31.36
CA LEU A 33 -17.04 -73.23 31.02
C LEU A 33 -16.80 -71.96 31.85
N ALA A 34 -16.22 -72.08 33.05
CA ALA A 34 -15.80 -70.93 33.85
C ALA A 34 -14.50 -70.32 33.29
N GLU A 35 -13.51 -71.14 32.95
CA GLU A 35 -12.25 -70.73 32.30
C GLU A 35 -12.52 -70.02 30.96
N VAL A 36 -13.23 -70.69 30.04
CA VAL A 36 -13.61 -70.12 28.73
C VAL A 36 -14.51 -68.89 28.90
N GLY A 37 -15.35 -68.83 29.94
CA GLY A 37 -16.15 -67.64 30.25
C GLY A 37 -15.28 -66.42 30.58
N ALA A 38 -14.29 -66.59 31.46
CA ALA A 38 -13.38 -65.52 31.87
C ALA A 38 -12.48 -65.05 30.73
N ASP A 39 -11.90 -65.96 29.95
CA ASP A 39 -11.11 -65.63 28.75
C ASP A 39 -11.95 -64.87 27.71
N TYR A 40 -13.21 -65.28 27.50
CA TYR A 40 -14.11 -64.60 26.59
C TYR A 40 -14.51 -63.20 27.09
N GLU A 41 -14.63 -63.00 28.40
CA GLU A 41 -14.86 -61.67 28.99
C GLU A 41 -13.64 -60.76 28.77
N ALA A 42 -12.43 -61.24 29.03
CA ALA A 42 -11.20 -60.50 28.79
C ALA A 42 -11.04 -60.09 27.31
N VAL A 43 -11.31 -61.01 26.38
CA VAL A 43 -11.28 -60.74 24.93
C VAL A 43 -12.37 -59.75 24.51
N VAL A 44 -13.58 -59.80 25.09
CA VAL A 44 -14.65 -58.84 24.80
C VAL A 44 -14.30 -57.44 25.31
N LEU A 45 -13.76 -57.33 26.53
CA LEU A 45 -13.35 -56.06 27.14
C LEU A 45 -12.19 -55.42 26.35
N GLU A 46 -11.17 -56.20 26.01
CA GLU A 46 -10.04 -55.73 25.19
C GLU A 46 -10.50 -55.33 23.77
N ASN A 47 -11.44 -56.06 23.17
CA ASN A 47 -11.98 -55.68 21.87
C ASN A 47 -12.83 -54.40 21.92
N ALA A 48 -13.49 -54.10 23.05
CA ALA A 48 -14.14 -52.81 23.26
C ALA A 48 -13.11 -51.68 23.40
N ARG A 49 -12.09 -51.87 24.25
CA ARG A 49 -10.98 -50.91 24.48
C ARG A 49 -10.24 -50.57 23.18
N LEU A 50 -9.92 -51.57 22.36
CA LEU A 50 -9.26 -51.37 21.07
C LEU A 50 -10.15 -50.64 20.05
N ARG A 51 -11.46 -50.89 20.02
CA ARG A 51 -12.40 -50.13 19.16
C ARG A 51 -12.49 -48.67 19.57
N GLU A 52 -12.50 -48.39 20.87
CA GLU A 52 -12.48 -47.01 21.38
C GLU A 52 -11.19 -46.28 20.97
N GLN A 53 -10.03 -46.92 21.13
CA GLN A 53 -8.75 -46.35 20.69
C GLN A 53 -8.72 -46.11 19.17
N VAL A 54 -9.22 -47.03 18.35
CA VAL A 54 -9.33 -46.84 16.89
C VAL A 54 -10.26 -45.67 16.55
N ALA A 55 -11.39 -45.49 17.26
CA ALA A 55 -12.29 -44.36 17.05
C ALA A 55 -11.63 -43.02 17.43
N GLN A 56 -10.90 -42.97 18.54
CA GLN A 56 -10.14 -41.79 18.97
C GLN A 56 -9.05 -41.44 17.96
N MET A 57 -8.23 -42.41 17.55
CA MET A 57 -7.18 -42.21 16.53
C MET A 57 -7.75 -41.76 15.18
N GLN A 58 -8.91 -42.27 14.76
CA GLN A 58 -9.57 -41.83 13.53
C GLN A 58 -10.03 -40.36 13.62
N GLN A 59 -10.60 -39.94 14.76
CA GLN A 59 -10.98 -38.53 14.98
C GLN A 59 -9.76 -37.60 14.97
N GLU A 60 -8.63 -38.00 15.58
CA GLU A 60 -7.40 -37.21 15.50
C GLU A 60 -6.87 -37.13 14.07
N LEU A 61 -6.86 -38.25 13.33
CA LEU A 61 -6.36 -38.31 11.96
C LEU A 61 -7.21 -37.46 11.00
N ASP A 62 -8.53 -37.45 11.14
CA ASP A 62 -9.40 -36.59 10.33
C ASP A 62 -9.30 -35.10 10.73
N ARG A 63 -9.02 -34.79 12.00
CA ARG A 63 -8.65 -33.44 12.44
C ARG A 63 -7.31 -33.00 11.83
N TYR A 64 -6.31 -33.88 11.76
CA TYR A 64 -5.02 -33.56 11.13
C TYR A 64 -5.18 -33.34 9.63
N ARG A 65 -5.99 -34.14 8.92
CA ARG A 65 -6.34 -33.90 7.50
C ARG A 65 -6.96 -32.52 7.27
N ALA A 66 -7.98 -32.17 8.05
CA ALA A 66 -8.63 -30.86 7.94
C ALA A 66 -7.66 -29.68 8.20
N MET A 67 -6.69 -29.85 9.11
CA MET A 67 -5.62 -28.89 9.34
C MET A 67 -4.61 -28.85 8.17
N GLU A 68 -4.24 -30.00 7.61
CA GLU A 68 -3.33 -30.11 6.46
C GLU A 68 -3.92 -29.41 5.22
N ASP A 69 -5.21 -29.61 4.96
CA ASP A 69 -5.91 -28.99 3.83
C ASP A 69 -6.08 -27.47 4.01
N ALA A 70 -6.43 -27.01 5.22
CA ALA A 70 -6.43 -25.57 5.54
C ALA A 70 -5.03 -24.93 5.39
N MET A 71 -3.95 -25.65 5.70
CA MET A 71 -2.57 -25.19 5.47
C MET A 71 -2.21 -25.12 3.98
N LYS A 72 -2.69 -26.07 3.14
CA LYS A 72 -2.54 -26.01 1.68
C LYS A 72 -3.27 -24.82 1.08
N GLU A 73 -4.52 -24.58 1.50
CA GLU A 73 -5.31 -23.42 1.05
C GLU A 73 -4.63 -22.10 1.43
N ALA A 74 -4.16 -21.98 2.68
CA ALA A 74 -3.44 -20.80 3.13
C ALA A 74 -2.12 -20.57 2.35
N LEU A 75 -1.39 -21.63 2.00
CA LEU A 75 -0.17 -21.54 1.19
C LEU A 75 -0.47 -21.09 -0.24
N VAL A 76 -1.52 -21.63 -0.86
CA VAL A 76 -1.95 -21.24 -2.23
C VAL A 76 -2.46 -19.79 -2.24
N LEU A 77 -3.18 -19.35 -1.21
CA LEU A 77 -3.59 -17.95 -1.05
C LEU A 77 -2.37 -17.04 -0.89
N ALA A 78 -1.43 -17.37 0.01
CA ALA A 78 -0.22 -16.59 0.24
C ALA A 78 0.63 -16.44 -1.03
N GLN A 79 0.76 -17.50 -1.83
CA GLN A 79 1.45 -17.43 -3.13
C GLN A 79 0.73 -16.48 -4.09
N ARG A 80 -0.60 -16.60 -4.26
CA ARG A 80 -1.38 -15.71 -5.14
C ARG A 80 -1.24 -14.24 -4.73
N THR A 81 -1.37 -13.94 -3.44
CA THR A 81 -1.21 -12.57 -2.92
C THR A 81 0.21 -12.04 -3.11
N ALA A 82 1.24 -12.90 -3.03
CA ALA A 82 2.62 -12.49 -3.34
C ALA A 82 2.83 -12.19 -4.83
N ASP A 83 2.26 -13.01 -5.72
CA ASP A 83 2.30 -12.80 -7.18
C ASP A 83 1.50 -11.54 -7.61
N GLU A 84 0.31 -11.33 -7.03
CA GLU A 84 -0.53 -10.13 -7.23
C GLU A 84 0.15 -8.85 -6.73
N LEU A 85 0.75 -8.88 -5.53
CA LEU A 85 1.51 -7.76 -4.98
C LEU A 85 2.73 -7.44 -5.85
N ARG A 86 3.45 -8.47 -6.34
CA ARG A 86 4.58 -8.30 -7.24
C ARG A 86 4.17 -7.70 -8.59
N ALA A 87 3.08 -8.17 -9.19
CA ALA A 87 2.54 -7.63 -10.43
C ALA A 87 2.09 -6.17 -10.26
N THR A 88 1.45 -5.84 -9.13
CA THR A 88 1.03 -4.48 -8.78
C THR A 88 2.24 -3.56 -8.62
N ALA A 89 3.24 -3.94 -7.82
CA ALA A 89 4.45 -3.15 -7.61
C ALA A 89 5.25 -2.90 -8.91
N HIS A 90 5.34 -3.90 -9.81
CA HIS A 90 5.94 -3.69 -11.13
C HIS A 90 5.15 -2.68 -11.98
N LYS A 91 3.81 -2.77 -11.98
CA LYS A 91 2.95 -1.83 -12.72
C LYS A 91 3.05 -0.41 -12.18
N GLU A 92 3.09 -0.25 -10.85
CA GLU A 92 3.26 1.06 -10.19
C GLU A 92 4.64 1.65 -10.48
N ALA A 93 5.71 0.86 -10.48
CA ALA A 93 7.05 1.30 -10.83
C ALA A 93 7.14 1.81 -12.29
N GLU A 94 6.53 1.12 -13.26
CA GLU A 94 6.48 1.58 -14.64
C GLU A 94 5.61 2.86 -14.82
N ILE A 95 4.50 2.99 -14.07
CA ILE A 95 3.69 4.22 -14.05
C ILE A 95 4.49 5.39 -13.47
N LEU A 96 5.14 5.20 -12.32
CA LEU A 96 5.97 6.21 -11.65
C LEU A 96 7.12 6.66 -12.56
N ARG A 97 7.79 5.71 -13.23
CA ARG A 97 8.83 5.98 -14.24
C ARG A 97 8.28 6.82 -15.39
N ALA A 98 7.17 6.40 -16.01
CA ALA A 98 6.58 7.11 -17.14
C ALA A 98 6.15 8.54 -16.76
N GLN A 99 5.64 8.74 -15.54
CA GLN A 99 5.33 10.05 -14.97
C GLN A 99 6.58 10.90 -14.77
N ALA A 100 7.63 10.36 -14.13
CA ALA A 100 8.89 11.07 -13.91
C ALA A 100 9.55 11.48 -15.24
N GLU A 101 9.62 10.58 -16.22
CA GLU A 101 10.12 10.90 -17.55
C GLU A 101 9.26 11.97 -18.26
N MET A 102 7.93 11.98 -18.07
CA MET A 102 7.04 13.01 -18.61
C MET A 102 7.29 14.38 -17.95
N GLN A 103 7.41 14.42 -16.62
CA GLN A 103 7.71 15.65 -15.87
C GLN A 103 9.08 16.23 -16.28
N ILE A 104 10.11 15.38 -16.41
CA ILE A 104 11.44 15.77 -16.89
C ILE A 104 11.35 16.37 -18.30
N ARG A 105 10.65 15.70 -19.24
CA ARG A 105 10.44 16.24 -20.61
C ARG A 105 9.72 17.59 -20.59
N GLN A 106 8.68 17.75 -19.76
CA GLN A 106 7.96 19.02 -19.63
C GLN A 106 8.83 20.14 -19.04
N GLN A 107 9.63 19.87 -18.00
CA GLN A 107 10.56 20.85 -17.43
C GLN A 107 11.65 21.27 -18.42
N PHE A 108 12.23 20.33 -19.19
CA PHE A 108 13.23 20.67 -20.21
C PHE A 108 12.64 21.52 -21.34
N GLU A 109 11.42 21.24 -21.81
CA GLU A 109 10.76 22.09 -22.82
C GLU A 109 10.42 23.49 -22.27
N GLN A 110 9.94 23.59 -21.02
CA GLN A 110 9.71 24.87 -20.35
C GLN A 110 11.00 25.68 -20.20
N GLN A 111 12.09 25.07 -19.76
CA GLN A 111 13.40 25.72 -19.63
C GLN A 111 13.96 26.14 -21.00
N ARG A 112 13.88 25.27 -22.02
CA ARG A 112 14.34 25.60 -23.39
C ARG A 112 13.56 26.78 -23.96
N LYS A 113 12.24 26.84 -23.73
CA LYS A 113 11.42 28.00 -24.11
C LYS A 113 11.84 29.26 -23.35
N ALA A 114 11.95 29.21 -22.02
CA ALA A 114 12.36 30.37 -21.22
C ALA A 114 13.74 30.93 -21.61
N ILE A 115 14.69 30.05 -21.95
CA ILE A 115 16.01 30.45 -22.48
C ILE A 115 15.88 31.14 -23.84
N ALA A 116 15.05 30.62 -24.75
CA ALA A 116 14.81 31.24 -26.06
C ALA A 116 14.11 32.60 -25.93
N ASP A 117 13.06 32.69 -25.11
CA ASP A 117 12.33 33.94 -24.85
C ASP A 117 13.26 35.01 -24.25
N LEU A 118 14.15 34.62 -23.31
CA LEU A 118 15.15 35.52 -22.71
C LEU A 118 16.27 35.93 -23.70
N GLN A 119 16.67 35.06 -24.62
CA GLN A 119 17.58 35.42 -25.72
C GLN A 119 16.95 36.44 -26.67
N VAL A 120 15.67 36.27 -27.02
CA VAL A 120 14.92 37.24 -27.85
C VAL A 120 14.76 38.58 -27.12
N ALA A 121 14.43 38.57 -25.83
CA ALA A 121 14.33 39.78 -25.02
C ALA A 121 15.68 40.53 -24.94
N ARG A 122 16.79 39.81 -24.72
CA ARG A 122 18.15 40.38 -24.75
C ARG A 122 18.49 41.02 -26.10
N GLN A 123 18.14 40.38 -27.21
CA GLN A 123 18.38 40.92 -28.55
C GLN A 123 17.58 42.21 -28.80
N ARG A 124 16.30 42.24 -28.43
CA ARG A 124 15.45 43.44 -28.54
C ARG A 124 16.01 44.61 -27.74
N PHE A 125 16.30 44.39 -26.45
CA PHE A 125 16.89 45.42 -25.58
C PHE A 125 18.22 45.97 -26.12
N ALA A 126 19.08 45.12 -26.70
CA ALA A 126 20.35 45.56 -27.30
C ALA A 126 20.14 46.43 -28.56
N ILE A 127 19.10 46.16 -29.36
CA ILE A 127 18.72 46.95 -30.53
C ILE A 127 18.10 48.28 -30.08
N GLU A 128 17.17 48.24 -29.12
CA GLU A 128 16.50 49.41 -28.53
C GLU A 128 17.51 50.38 -27.90
N LEU A 129 18.42 49.87 -27.07
CA LEU A 129 19.50 50.66 -26.45
C LEU A 129 20.43 51.29 -27.49
N ARG A 130 20.81 50.53 -28.54
CA ARG A 130 21.64 51.08 -29.63
C ARG A 130 20.90 52.18 -30.40
N SER A 131 19.61 52.01 -30.65
CA SER A 131 18.77 53.01 -31.31
C SER A 131 18.68 54.30 -30.48
N ALA A 132 18.42 54.17 -29.18
CA ALA A 132 18.36 55.31 -28.26
C ALA A 132 19.70 56.05 -28.16
N LEU A 133 20.82 55.35 -28.03
CA LEU A 133 22.16 55.94 -27.99
C LEU A 133 22.51 56.67 -29.30
N ASN A 134 22.16 56.09 -30.46
CA ASN A 134 22.34 56.75 -31.75
C ASN A 134 21.52 58.04 -31.84
N GLY A 135 20.25 58.02 -31.43
CA GLY A 135 19.39 59.22 -31.46
C GLY A 135 19.83 60.32 -30.48
N MET A 136 20.38 59.94 -29.31
CA MET A 136 21.02 60.89 -28.39
C MET A 136 22.28 61.51 -29.01
N LEU A 137 23.08 60.72 -29.73
CA LEU A 137 24.29 61.20 -30.41
C LEU A 137 23.94 62.16 -31.55
N GLU A 138 22.96 61.81 -32.41
CA GLU A 138 22.45 62.70 -33.47
C GLU A 138 21.91 64.03 -32.90
N PHE A 139 21.22 63.98 -31.76
CA PHE A 139 20.76 65.19 -31.06
C PHE A 139 21.94 66.06 -30.57
N VAL A 140 22.99 65.47 -30.00
CA VAL A 140 24.19 66.21 -29.54
C VAL A 140 24.98 66.78 -30.71
N GLU A 141 25.19 66.01 -31.79
CA GLU A 141 25.83 66.49 -33.01
C GLU A 141 25.05 67.66 -33.63
N ARG A 142 23.72 67.57 -33.66
CA ARG A 142 22.84 68.65 -34.11
C ARG A 142 22.92 69.88 -33.22
N TYR A 143 22.97 69.72 -31.89
CA TYR A 143 23.11 70.84 -30.95
C TYR A 143 24.47 71.54 -31.10
N LEU A 144 25.57 70.79 -31.22
CA LEU A 144 26.91 71.32 -31.45
C LEU A 144 27.12 71.92 -32.85
N SER A 145 26.24 71.59 -33.81
CA SER A 145 26.22 72.18 -35.16
C SER A 145 25.46 73.52 -35.23
N ILE A 146 24.83 73.96 -34.13
CA ILE A 146 24.27 75.31 -34.04
C ILE A 146 25.44 76.27 -33.76
N PRO A 147 25.70 77.29 -34.61
CA PRO A 147 26.72 78.28 -34.30
C PRO A 147 26.32 79.03 -33.01
N PRO A 148 27.29 79.44 -32.16
CA PRO A 148 26.97 80.25 -30.99
C PRO A 148 26.20 81.49 -31.45
N ALA A 149 25.04 81.74 -30.86
CA ALA A 149 24.30 82.97 -31.11
C ALA A 149 25.17 84.16 -30.66
N ASP A 150 25.28 85.19 -31.50
CA ASP A 150 26.04 86.39 -31.18
C ASP A 150 25.44 87.04 -29.92
N VAL A 151 26.19 87.00 -28.81
CA VAL A 151 25.74 87.52 -27.52
C VAL A 151 26.05 89.00 -27.41
N ASP A 152 25.27 89.81 -28.13
CA ASP A 152 25.23 91.26 -27.93
C ASP A 152 24.56 91.57 -26.59
N THR A 153 25.38 91.67 -25.54
CA THR A 153 24.96 92.19 -24.23
C THR A 153 24.70 93.70 -24.28
N GLU A 154 23.54 94.14 -23.78
CA GLU A 154 23.48 94.99 -22.57
C GLU A 154 22.06 94.96 -21.93
N PRO A 155 21.91 95.33 -20.64
CA PRO A 155 20.75 94.95 -19.83
C PRO A 155 19.67 96.03 -19.67
N ALA A 156 18.47 95.63 -19.26
CA ALA A 156 17.44 96.54 -18.73
C ALA A 156 16.76 95.98 -17.48
N SER A 157 16.89 96.72 -16.38
CA SER A 157 16.13 96.61 -15.12
C SER A 157 16.42 97.89 -14.30
N PRO A 158 15.55 98.32 -13.36
CA PRO A 158 14.37 97.63 -12.84
C PRO A 158 13.06 98.41 -13.04
N GLU A 159 11.94 97.85 -12.57
CA GLU A 159 11.04 98.65 -11.72
C GLU A 159 10.46 97.77 -10.61
N GLU A 160 10.36 98.31 -9.40
CA GLU A 160 10.06 97.58 -8.16
C GLU A 160 8.69 98.00 -7.62
N LYS A 161 7.82 97.05 -7.28
CA LYS A 161 6.60 97.37 -6.52
C LYS A 161 6.22 96.31 -5.48
N THR A 162 6.65 96.63 -4.26
CA THR A 162 6.36 96.01 -2.98
C THR A 162 4.89 95.61 -2.79
N GLN A 163 4.64 94.39 -2.31
CA GLN A 163 3.65 94.17 -1.24
C GLN A 163 3.99 92.89 -0.44
N GLN A 164 4.18 93.05 0.86
CA GLN A 164 4.26 92.05 1.93
C GLN A 164 3.52 92.65 3.15
N PRO A 165 3.25 91.93 4.27
CA PRO A 165 3.51 90.51 4.58
C PRO A 165 2.15 89.77 4.81
N GLU A 166 1.84 88.84 5.74
CA GLU A 166 2.47 88.15 6.90
C GLU A 166 1.82 86.71 7.00
N PRO A 167 1.77 85.90 8.10
CA PRO A 167 1.59 84.44 8.03
C PRO A 167 0.38 83.87 8.81
N GLU A 168 0.25 82.53 8.87
CA GLU A 168 0.03 81.71 10.10
C GLU A 168 -0.70 80.35 9.86
N GLN A 169 0.02 79.26 10.18
CA GLN A 169 -0.36 78.03 10.91
C GLN A 169 -1.72 77.29 10.73
N SER A 170 -1.60 75.95 10.66
CA SER A 170 -2.64 74.91 10.91
C SER A 170 -3.74 74.76 9.84
N HIS A 171 -4.52 73.67 9.76
CA HIS A 171 -4.72 72.56 10.70
C HIS A 171 -4.76 71.17 10.03
N VAL A 172 -4.81 70.14 10.88
CA VAL A 172 -4.94 68.70 10.60
C VAL A 172 -6.33 68.31 10.07
N GLU A 173 -6.43 67.35 9.15
CA GLU A 173 -7.37 66.18 9.11
C GLU A 173 -7.18 65.42 7.78
N GLN A 174 -6.92 64.11 7.79
CA GLN A 174 -7.88 62.98 7.74
C GLN A 174 -8.92 63.02 6.61
N SER A 175 -8.85 62.09 5.65
CA SER A 175 -9.88 61.04 5.45
C SER A 175 -9.58 60.10 4.26
N ALA A 176 -10.09 58.86 4.39
CA ALA A 176 -10.38 57.85 3.35
C ALA A 176 -9.26 57.46 2.36
#